data_AF-A0A812YPF2-F1
#
_entry.id   AF-A0A812YPF2-F1
#
_cell.length_a   1.000
_cell.length_b   1.000
_cell.length_c   1.000
_cell.angle_alpha   90.00
_cell.angle_beta   90.00
_cell.angle_gamma   90.00
#
_symmetry.space_group_name_H-M   'P 1'
#
loop_
_entity.id
_entity.type
_entity.pdbx_description
1 polymer ?
#
loop_
_entity_poly.entity_id
_entity_poly.type
_entity_poly.pdbx_seq_one_letter_code
_entity_poly.pdbx_strand_id
1 'polypeptide(L)'
;MAAAAAGPPLRVRRTGQNSWPPKHALAKALESDNNIRVLFRENKNQLLVWPSPELVGSATMKALSLNVHVVLHALDIWCESTAFPQAMVIDWLKQEVFHLHKLMVPGVDFRAVGIYTDAWGIKRLSSLAIRRWKAPIARLREARLML
;
A
#
# COMPACT_ATOMS: atom_id res chain seq x y z
N MET A 1 15.85 37.98 -27.89
CA MET A 1 16.03 36.81 -26.99
C MET A 1 15.02 36.93 -25.86
N ALA A 2 13.89 36.22 -25.95
CA ALA A 2 12.81 36.31 -24.96
C ALA A 2 13.04 35.29 -23.83
N ALA A 3 13.10 35.78 -22.59
CA ALA A 3 13.22 34.95 -21.40
C ALA A 3 11.89 34.23 -21.14
N ALA A 4 11.93 32.89 -21.07
CA ALA A 4 10.81 32.07 -20.70
C ALA A 4 10.46 32.32 -19.21
N ALA A 5 9.31 32.94 -18.97
CA ALA A 5 8.78 33.15 -17.63
C ALA A 5 8.45 31.79 -16.99
N ALA A 6 9.21 31.41 -15.96
CA ALA A 6 8.89 30.28 -15.11
C ALA A 6 7.55 30.54 -14.41
N GLY A 7 6.50 29.84 -14.85
CA GLY A 7 5.19 29.91 -14.20
C GLY A 7 5.29 29.55 -12.72
N PRO A 8 4.44 30.12 -11.86
CA PRO A 8 4.47 29.84 -10.43
C PRO A 8 4.31 28.32 -10.19
N PRO A 9 4.98 27.76 -9.17
CA PRO A 9 4.81 26.35 -8.85
C PRO A 9 3.33 26.09 -8.61
N LEU A 10 2.77 25.10 -9.33
CA LEU A 10 1.41 24.62 -9.17
C LEU A 10 1.20 24.22 -7.71
N ARG A 11 0.76 25.17 -6.89
CA ARG A 11 0.35 24.92 -5.51
C ARG A 11 -1.02 24.28 -5.62
N VAL A 12 -1.05 22.95 -5.59
CA VAL A 12 -2.28 22.16 -5.57
C VAL A 12 -3.13 22.69 -4.41
N ARG A 13 -4.17 23.44 -4.77
CA ARG A 13 -5.12 24.03 -3.84
C ARG A 13 -5.85 22.84 -3.19
N ARG A 14 -5.56 22.56 -1.91
CA ARG A 14 -6.34 21.60 -1.11
C ARG A 14 -7.72 22.20 -0.87
N THR A 15 -8.60 22.06 -1.86
CA THR A 15 -10.01 22.40 -1.73
C THR A 15 -10.70 21.32 -0.88
N GLY A 16 -11.17 21.72 0.31
CA GLY A 16 -12.33 21.18 1.02
C GLY A 16 -12.41 19.67 1.29
N GLN A 17 -12.19 19.29 2.55
CA GLN A 17 -12.87 18.18 3.26
C GLN A 17 -13.32 16.96 2.42
N ASN A 18 -12.35 16.15 2.01
CA ASN A 18 -12.49 14.69 2.04
C ASN A 18 -11.16 14.19 2.60
N SER A 19 -11.18 13.44 3.70
CA SER A 19 -9.95 13.01 4.38
C SER A 19 -9.10 12.21 3.41
N TRP A 20 -8.07 12.85 2.89
CA TRP A 20 -7.13 12.29 1.94
C TRP A 20 -5.94 11.72 2.73
N PRO A 21 -5.53 10.47 2.50
CA PRO A 21 -6.11 9.48 1.58
C PRO A 21 -7.44 8.91 2.11
N PRO A 22 -8.30 8.34 1.23
CA PRO A 22 -9.60 7.81 1.60
C PRO A 22 -9.52 6.85 2.79
N LYS A 23 -10.33 7.10 3.82
CA LYS A 23 -10.38 6.25 5.02
C LYS A 23 -11.01 4.91 4.69
N HIS A 24 -10.37 3.84 5.14
CA HIS A 24 -10.77 2.44 5.02
C HIS A 24 -10.91 1.93 3.59
N ALA A 25 -10.40 2.66 2.59
CA ALA A 25 -10.49 2.23 1.20
C ALA A 25 -9.61 1.00 0.93
N LEU A 26 -8.38 0.99 1.45
CA LEU A 26 -7.48 -0.15 1.31
C LEU A 26 -8.01 -1.34 2.10
N ALA A 27 -8.48 -1.11 3.32
CA ALA A 27 -9.07 -2.16 4.14
C ALA A 27 -10.25 -2.86 3.42
N LYS A 28 -11.16 -2.09 2.81
CA LYS A 28 -12.29 -2.64 2.06
C LYS A 28 -11.84 -3.38 0.80
N ALA A 29 -10.88 -2.84 0.05
CA ALA A 29 -10.35 -3.49 -1.15
C ALA A 29 -9.71 -4.84 -0.81
N LEU A 30 -8.87 -4.89 0.23
CA LEU A 30 -8.23 -6.11 0.71
C LEU A 30 -9.24 -7.13 1.27
N GLU A 31 -10.29 -6.68 1.96
CA GLU A 31 -11.34 -7.57 2.47
C GLU A 31 -12.18 -8.18 1.36
N SER A 32 -12.48 -7.41 0.32
CA SER A 32 -13.25 -7.89 -0.84
C SER A 32 -12.50 -8.91 -1.71
N ASP A 33 -11.17 -8.97 -1.60
CA ASP A 33 -10.34 -9.88 -2.39
C ASP A 33 -10.28 -11.28 -1.74
N ASN A 34 -10.90 -12.27 -2.40
CA ASN A 34 -10.95 -13.64 -1.89
C ASN A 34 -9.56 -14.26 -1.68
N ASN A 35 -8.59 -13.97 -2.55
CA ASN A 35 -7.24 -14.52 -2.41
C ASN A 35 -6.56 -13.99 -1.15
N ILE A 36 -6.78 -12.71 -0.84
CA ILE A 36 -6.24 -12.08 0.36
C ILE A 36 -6.91 -12.64 1.61
N ARG A 37 -8.22 -12.91 1.59
CA ARG A 37 -8.92 -13.56 2.72
C ARG A 37 -8.39 -14.96 3.00
N VAL A 38 -8.19 -15.75 1.95
CA VAL A 38 -7.63 -17.11 2.06
C VAL A 38 -6.22 -17.05 2.65
N LEU A 39 -5.35 -16.22 2.04
CA LEU A 39 -3.98 -16.03 2.50
C LEU A 39 -3.92 -15.55 3.95
N PHE A 40 -4.76 -14.58 4.33
CA PHE A 40 -4.79 -14.04 5.69
C PHE A 40 -5.15 -15.12 6.74
N ARG A 41 -6.10 -16.01 6.41
CA ARG A 41 -6.50 -17.11 7.29
C ARG A 41 -5.42 -18.18 7.38
N GLU A 42 -4.85 -18.58 6.25
CA GLU A 42 -3.78 -19.59 6.19
C GLU A 42 -2.51 -19.10 6.89
N ASN A 43 -2.22 -17.80 6.80
CA ASN A 43 -1.05 -17.17 7.40
C ASN A 43 -1.30 -16.68 8.85
N LYS A 44 -2.16 -17.37 9.61
CA LYS A 44 -2.42 -17.12 11.04
C LYS A 44 -2.76 -15.66 11.37
N ASN A 45 -3.66 -15.06 10.57
CA ASN A 45 -4.10 -13.67 10.70
C ASN A 45 -2.99 -12.63 10.47
N GLN A 46 -2.03 -12.93 9.59
CA GLN A 46 -1.04 -11.98 9.10
C GLN A 46 -1.28 -11.69 7.63
N LEU A 47 -1.25 -10.41 7.28
CA LEU A 47 -1.51 -9.97 5.90
C LEU A 47 -0.31 -10.23 4.99
N LEU A 48 0.91 -10.08 5.50
CA LEU A 48 2.13 -10.24 4.71
C LEU A 48 2.85 -11.55 5.00
N VAL A 49 3.37 -12.17 3.94
CA VAL A 49 4.22 -13.36 3.98
C VAL A 49 5.67 -12.95 3.80
N TRP A 50 6.53 -13.37 4.72
CA TRP A 50 7.96 -13.06 4.67
C TRP A 50 8.77 -14.29 4.24
N PRO A 51 9.87 -14.12 3.45
CA PRO A 51 10.67 -15.26 2.98
C PRO A 51 11.28 -16.10 4.11
N SER A 52 11.61 -15.46 5.23
CA SER A 52 12.05 -16.10 6.47
C SER A 52 11.72 -15.20 7.67
N PRO A 53 11.65 -15.73 8.90
CA PRO A 53 11.38 -14.94 10.11
C PRO A 53 12.40 -13.83 10.36
N GLU A 54 13.67 -14.07 10.01
CA GLU A 54 14.77 -13.08 10.15
C GLU A 54 14.64 -11.91 9.18
N LEU A 55 13.90 -12.10 8.08
CA LEU A 55 13.70 -11.09 7.04
C LEU A 55 12.37 -10.35 7.18
N VAL A 56 11.66 -10.52 8.30
CA VAL A 56 10.43 -9.78 8.57
C VAL A 56 10.70 -8.27 8.55
N GLY A 57 9.92 -7.55 7.73
CA GLY A 57 10.09 -6.11 7.53
C GLY A 57 11.17 -5.72 6.53
N SER A 58 11.94 -6.67 5.98
CA SER A 58 12.97 -6.42 4.97
C SER A 58 12.38 -6.38 3.55
N ALA A 59 12.48 -5.23 2.88
CA ALA A 59 11.98 -5.08 1.52
C ALA A 59 12.95 -5.69 0.50
N THR A 60 12.72 -6.95 0.17
CA THR A 60 13.44 -7.69 -0.89
C THR A 60 12.52 -7.97 -2.08
N MET A 61 13.08 -8.29 -3.24
CA MET A 61 12.26 -8.68 -4.41
C MET A 61 11.46 -9.96 -4.15
N LYS A 62 12.01 -10.89 -3.38
CA LYS A 62 11.31 -12.12 -2.97
C LYS A 62 10.15 -11.81 -2.02
N ALA A 63 10.33 -10.91 -1.07
CA ALA A 63 9.22 -10.45 -0.23
C ALA A 63 8.17 -9.70 -1.06
N LEU A 64 8.58 -8.92 -2.06
CA LEU A 64 7.62 -8.24 -2.95
C LEU A 64 6.82 -9.23 -3.79
N SER A 65 7.44 -10.26 -4.36
CA SER A 65 6.72 -11.27 -5.16
C SER A 65 5.71 -12.07 -4.34
N LEU A 66 6.04 -12.41 -3.08
CA LEU A 66 5.11 -13.10 -2.18
C LEU A 66 3.90 -12.25 -1.79
N ASN A 67 4.02 -10.92 -1.83
CA ASN A 67 3.00 -9.98 -1.36
C ASN A 67 2.46 -9.08 -2.48
N VAL A 68 2.64 -9.49 -3.74
CA VAL A 68 2.38 -8.63 -4.90
C VAL A 68 0.93 -8.13 -4.93
N HIS A 69 -0.04 -8.99 -4.61
CA HIS A 69 -1.46 -8.63 -4.62
C HIS A 69 -1.79 -7.53 -3.60
N VAL A 70 -1.33 -7.67 -2.36
CA VAL A 70 -1.54 -6.66 -1.31
C VAL A 70 -0.89 -5.33 -1.70
N VAL A 71 0.33 -5.38 -2.24
CA VAL A 71 1.07 -4.19 -2.67
C VAL A 71 0.40 -3.51 -3.86
N LEU A 72 -0.16 -4.27 -4.80
CA LEU A 72 -0.88 -3.72 -5.95
C LEU A 72 -2.14 -2.97 -5.51
N HIS A 73 -2.97 -3.54 -4.63
CA HIS A 73 -4.14 -2.83 -4.09
C HIS A 73 -3.74 -1.54 -3.37
N ALA A 74 -2.68 -1.59 -2.56
CA ALA A 74 -2.17 -0.42 -1.87
C ALA A 74 -1.70 0.65 -2.86
N LEU A 75 -0.99 0.27 -3.92
CA LEU A 75 -0.54 1.17 -4.95
C LEU A 75 -1.68 1.73 -5.78
N ASP A 76 -2.66 0.93 -6.20
CA ASP A 76 -3.80 1.42 -6.99
C ASP A 76 -4.51 2.56 -6.26
N ILE A 77 -4.87 2.36 -4.98
CA ILE A 77 -5.57 3.36 -4.17
C ILE A 77 -4.69 4.58 -3.89
N TRP A 78 -3.42 4.35 -3.52
CA TRP A 78 -2.51 5.43 -3.17
C TRP A 78 -2.15 6.29 -4.39
N CYS A 79 -1.82 5.64 -5.50
CA CYS A 79 -1.37 6.29 -6.72
C CYS A 79 -2.51 7.01 -7.45
N GLU A 80 -3.75 6.50 -7.43
CA GLU A 80 -4.92 7.25 -7.92
C GLU A 80 -5.13 8.56 -7.13
N SER A 81 -4.71 8.56 -5.87
CA SER A 81 -4.85 9.71 -4.97
C SER A 81 -3.69 10.71 -5.07
N THR A 82 -2.54 10.35 -5.65
CA THR A 82 -1.32 11.19 -5.67
C THR A 82 -0.88 11.57 -7.07
N ALA A 83 -0.59 12.85 -7.29
CA ALA A 83 -0.04 13.32 -8.58
C ALA A 83 1.42 12.89 -8.83
N PHE A 84 2.16 12.57 -7.76
CA PHE A 84 3.57 12.20 -7.82
C PHE A 84 3.83 10.92 -7.02
N PRO A 85 4.78 10.07 -7.46
CA PRO A 85 5.15 8.87 -6.73
C PRO A 85 5.79 9.23 -5.39
N GLN A 86 5.00 9.15 -4.32
CA GLN A 86 5.46 9.37 -2.94
C GLN A 86 5.23 8.13 -2.09
N ALA A 87 6.05 7.97 -1.06
CA ALA A 87 5.85 6.90 -0.08
C ALA A 87 4.53 7.09 0.68
N MET A 88 3.82 5.99 0.91
CA MET A 88 2.58 5.99 1.69
C MET A 88 2.80 6.51 3.12
N VAL A 89 1.81 7.25 3.62
CA VAL A 89 1.80 7.73 5.01
C VAL A 89 1.54 6.54 5.94
N ILE A 90 2.45 6.34 6.90
CA ILE A 90 2.42 5.16 7.76
C ILE A 90 1.20 5.13 8.68
N ASP A 91 0.74 6.29 9.17
CA ASP A 91 -0.40 6.34 10.08
C ASP A 91 -1.72 6.03 9.37
N TRP A 92 -1.84 6.38 8.08
CA TRP A 92 -2.94 5.93 7.24
C TRP A 92 -2.88 4.40 7.09
N LEU A 93 -1.73 3.83 6.71
CA LEU A 93 -1.58 2.37 6.59
C LEU A 93 -1.91 1.62 7.88
N LYS A 94 -1.49 2.13 9.05
CA LYS A 94 -1.86 1.55 10.35
C LYS A 94 -3.37 1.52 10.53
N GLN A 95 -4.08 2.59 10.19
CA GLN A 95 -5.54 2.66 10.29
C GLN A 95 -6.22 1.69 9.32
N GLU A 96 -5.70 1.55 8.09
CA GLU A 96 -6.21 0.61 7.09
C GLU A 96 -6.04 -0.84 7.54
N VAL A 97 -4.82 -1.24 7.90
CA VAL A 97 -4.52 -2.60 8.36
C VAL A 97 -5.30 -2.92 9.63
N PHE A 98 -5.38 -1.98 10.56
CA PHE A 98 -6.19 -2.15 11.76
C PHE A 98 -7.68 -2.40 11.44
N HIS A 99 -8.24 -1.62 10.52
CA HIS A 99 -9.62 -1.80 10.10
C HIS A 99 -9.83 -3.15 9.40
N LEU A 100 -8.89 -3.57 8.56
CA LEU A 100 -8.90 -4.89 7.92
C LEU A 100 -8.96 -6.02 8.95
N HIS A 101 -8.08 -5.98 9.96
CA HIS A 101 -8.06 -7.00 11.01
C HIS A 101 -9.39 -7.05 11.78
N LYS A 102 -10.03 -5.91 12.02
CA LYS A 102 -11.37 -5.86 12.62
C LYS A 102 -12.45 -6.50 11.76
N LEU A 103 -12.37 -6.33 10.43
CA LEU A 103 -13.32 -6.94 9.50
C LEU A 103 -13.12 -8.45 9.38
N MET A 104 -11.86 -8.90 9.35
CA MET A 104 -11.53 -10.32 9.12
C MET A 104 -11.60 -11.17 10.38
N VAL A 105 -11.29 -10.59 11.55
CA VAL A 105 -11.25 -11.30 12.84
C VAL A 105 -11.98 -10.46 13.89
N PRO A 106 -13.29 -10.70 14.07
CA PRO A 106 -14.06 -10.04 15.12
C PRO A 106 -13.44 -10.32 16.50
N GLY A 107 -13.22 -9.26 17.29
CA GLY A 107 -12.68 -9.37 18.66
C GLY A 107 -11.16 -9.30 18.79
N VAL A 108 -10.41 -8.96 17.73
CA VAL A 108 -8.95 -8.74 17.83
C VAL A 108 -8.61 -7.54 18.69
N ASP A 109 -7.63 -7.73 19.57
CA ASP A 109 -7.13 -6.72 20.48
C ASP A 109 -6.10 -5.78 19.83
N PHE A 110 -6.15 -4.50 20.23
CA PHE A 110 -5.51 -3.35 19.56
C PHE A 110 -3.97 -3.34 19.57
N ARG A 111 -3.34 -4.27 20.30
CA ARG A 111 -1.88 -4.31 20.54
C ARG A 111 -1.15 -5.38 19.74
N ALA A 112 -1.82 -6.02 18.78
CA ALA A 112 -1.21 -7.07 17.98
C ALA A 112 -0.01 -6.53 17.18
N VAL A 113 1.19 -7.04 17.51
CA VAL A 113 2.46 -6.75 16.82
C VAL A 113 2.34 -6.92 15.30
N GLY A 114 1.47 -7.84 14.84
CA GLY A 114 1.18 -8.08 13.42
C GLY A 114 0.74 -6.83 12.64
N ILE A 115 -0.10 -5.97 13.23
CA ILE A 115 -0.64 -4.78 12.55
C ILE A 115 0.49 -3.81 12.19
N TYR A 116 1.44 -3.62 13.10
CA TYR A 116 2.58 -2.74 12.87
C TYR A 116 3.52 -3.30 11.81
N THR A 117 3.81 -4.60 11.87
CA THR A 117 4.65 -5.31 10.91
C THR A 117 4.05 -5.25 9.51
N ASP A 118 2.74 -5.47 9.38
CA ASP A 118 2.03 -5.43 8.11
C ASP A 118 1.99 -4.02 7.53
N ALA A 119 1.64 -3.00 8.33
CA ALA A 119 1.63 -1.60 7.87
C ALA A 119 3.02 -1.14 7.39
N TRP A 120 4.08 -1.47 8.13
CA TRP A 120 5.45 -1.15 7.71
C TRP A 120 5.89 -1.95 6.49
N GLY A 121 5.52 -3.22 6.42
CA GLY A 121 5.81 -4.08 5.28
C GLY A 121 5.19 -3.55 4.00
N ILE A 122 3.90 -3.20 4.01
CA ILE A 122 3.21 -2.59 2.86
C ILE A 122 3.93 -1.31 2.43
N LYS A 123 4.24 -0.42 3.38
CA LYS A 123 4.95 0.84 3.08
C LYS A 123 6.28 0.59 2.37
N ARG A 124 7.11 -0.30 2.92
CA ARG A 124 8.46 -0.57 2.39
C ARG A 124 8.41 -1.30 1.06
N LEU A 125 7.54 -2.31 0.92
CA LEU A 125 7.37 -3.07 -0.32
C LEU A 125 6.79 -2.20 -1.44
N SER A 126 5.80 -1.36 -1.14
CA SER A 126 5.25 -0.40 -2.11
C SER A 126 6.31 0.62 -2.54
N SER A 127 7.14 1.10 -1.60
CA SER A 127 8.27 1.99 -1.93
C SER A 127 9.35 1.30 -2.76
N LEU A 128 9.60 0.01 -2.54
CA LEU A 128 10.49 -0.79 -3.39
C LEU A 128 9.89 -0.95 -4.80
N ALA A 129 8.61 -1.28 -4.88
CA ALA A 129 7.88 -1.46 -6.12
C ALA A 129 7.88 -0.18 -6.98
N ILE A 130 7.53 0.98 -6.41
CA ILE A 130 7.59 2.28 -7.08
C ILE A 130 8.98 2.55 -7.66
N ARG A 131 10.04 2.34 -6.85
CA ARG A 131 11.43 2.59 -7.28
C ARG A 131 11.88 1.64 -8.39
N ARG A 132 11.45 0.37 -8.34
CA ARG A 132 11.88 -0.66 -9.28
C ARG A 132 11.10 -0.62 -10.59
N TRP A 133 9.81 -0.39 -10.51
CA TRP A 133 8.95 -0.39 -11.69
C TRP A 133 9.11 0.87 -12.55
N LYS A 134 9.68 1.98 -12.01
CA LYS A 134 10.06 3.22 -12.74
C LYS A 134 9.01 3.75 -13.73
N ALA A 135 7.76 3.30 -13.63
CA ALA A 135 6.76 3.44 -14.66
C ALA A 135 5.75 4.52 -14.22
N PRO A 136 5.25 5.36 -15.14
CA PRO A 136 4.02 6.12 -14.89
C PRO A 136 2.97 5.14 -14.40
N ILE A 137 2.23 5.48 -13.34
CA ILE A 137 1.27 4.59 -12.64
C ILE A 137 0.40 3.76 -13.60
N ALA A 138 0.04 4.32 -14.77
CA ALA A 138 -0.68 3.62 -15.84
C ALA A 138 0.00 2.33 -16.37
N ARG A 139 1.33 2.29 -16.45
CA ARG A 139 2.13 1.15 -16.93
C ARG A 139 2.34 0.05 -15.87
N LEU A 140 2.01 0.31 -14.60
CA LEU A 140 2.00 -0.74 -13.58
C LEU A 140 0.90 -1.77 -13.85
N ARG A 141 -0.21 -1.35 -14.45
CA ARG A 141 -1.31 -2.25 -14.85
C ARG A 141 -0.89 -3.19 -16.00
N GLU A 142 0.00 -2.76 -16.89
CA GLU A 142 0.51 -3.57 -18.01
C GLU A 142 1.56 -4.59 -17.56
N ALA A 143 2.42 -4.23 -16.59
CA ALA A 143 3.42 -5.15 -16.03
C ALA A 143 2.81 -6.36 -15.30
N ARG A 144 1.52 -6.28 -14.94
CA ARG A 144 0.71 -7.40 -14.42
C ARG A 144 0.62 -8.58 -15.39
N LEU A 145 0.92 -8.39 -16.68
CA LEU A 145 0.92 -9.43 -17.71
C LEU A 145 2.29 -10.12 -17.89
N MET A 146 3.33 -9.71 -17.16
CA MET A 146 4.70 -10.23 -17.32
C MET A 146 5.27 -10.94 -16.07
N LEU A 147 4.46 -11.10 -15.01
CA LEU A 147 4.76 -11.93 -13.83
C LEU A 147 3.76 -13.08 -13.77
#